data_AF-W9RY78-F1
#
_entry.id   AF-W9RY78-F1
#
_cell.length_a   1.000
_cell.length_b   1.000
_cell.length_c   1.000
_cell.angle_alpha   90.00
_cell.angle_beta   90.00
_cell.angle_gamma   90.00
#
_symmetry.space_group_name_H-M   'P 1'
#
loop_
_entity.id
_entity.type
_entity.pdbx_description
1 polymer ?
#
loop_
_entity_poly.entity_id
_entity_poly.type
_entity_poly.pdbx_seq_one_letter_code
_entity_poly.pdbx_strand_id
1 'polypeptide(L)'
;MASKLTITTTIILILLSSPSWSQASTVTEPVPTPTPWPHQFHSILVMQLNGTYQIIDLWYDWPNGRNFNIIQHQLGNVLYDLEWNNGTSFFYTLDSSRQCSSAQLEFGILRPNWLDGANYLGQRNVDGFLCNVWEKVDFIWYYEDVLTKRPVLWVFYTGREAHVMTFEVGAVLEDENWQAPVYCFESDGKKSASRPLLQPHLSSAITTERTSQRF
;
A
#
# COMPACT_ATOMS: atom_id res chain seq x y z
N MET A 1 -10.99 -92.68 29.94
CA MET A 1 -10.61 -91.52 29.10
C MET A 1 -11.88 -90.86 28.60
N ALA A 2 -12.24 -89.70 29.15
CA ALA A 2 -13.18 -88.76 28.56
C ALA A 2 -12.94 -87.41 29.26
N SER A 3 -12.21 -86.50 28.61
CA SER A 3 -11.91 -85.17 29.15
C SER A 3 -13.13 -84.27 29.00
N LYS A 4 -13.63 -83.72 30.10
CA LYS A 4 -14.68 -82.70 30.06
C LYS A 4 -14.03 -81.34 29.74
N LEU A 5 -14.26 -80.85 28.53
CA LEU A 5 -13.86 -79.51 28.10
C LEU A 5 -14.81 -78.51 28.73
N THR A 6 -14.32 -77.72 29.68
CA THR A 6 -15.11 -76.67 30.33
C THR A 6 -14.86 -75.37 29.57
N ILE A 7 -15.86 -74.89 28.84
CA ILE A 7 -15.79 -73.61 28.11
C ILE A 7 -16.14 -72.51 29.10
N THR A 8 -15.14 -71.76 29.54
CA THR A 8 -15.32 -70.53 30.32
C THR A 8 -15.62 -69.40 29.34
N THR A 9 -16.87 -68.92 29.31
CA THR A 9 -17.29 -67.78 28.50
C THR A 9 -16.87 -66.49 29.21
N THR A 10 -15.79 -65.86 28.75
CA THR A 10 -15.34 -64.55 29.25
C THR A 10 -16.20 -63.46 28.60
N ILE A 11 -17.12 -62.86 29.36
CA ILE A 11 -17.91 -61.69 28.94
C ILE A 11 -16.99 -60.47 28.99
N ILE A 12 -16.60 -59.95 27.82
CA ILE A 12 -15.87 -58.68 27.69
C ILE A 12 -16.89 -57.54 27.81
N LEU A 13 -16.85 -56.83 28.94
CA LEU A 13 -17.64 -55.62 29.17
C LEU A 13 -16.98 -54.46 28.42
N ILE A 14 -17.53 -54.07 27.26
CA ILE A 14 -17.10 -52.88 26.52
C ILE A 14 -17.60 -51.65 27.29
N LEU A 15 -16.71 -51.02 28.05
CA LEU A 15 -16.91 -49.70 28.65
C LEU A 15 -17.09 -48.69 27.50
N LEU A 16 -18.32 -48.22 27.30
CA LEU A 16 -18.62 -47.07 26.45
C LEU A 16 -17.99 -45.82 27.08
N SER A 17 -16.77 -45.49 26.67
CA SER A 17 -16.17 -44.19 26.91
C SER A 17 -16.97 -43.15 26.13
N SER A 18 -17.82 -42.41 26.82
CA SER A 18 -18.50 -41.24 26.25
C SER A 18 -17.44 -40.26 25.77
N PRO A 19 -17.39 -39.88 24.47
CA PRO A 19 -16.54 -38.78 24.05
C PRO A 19 -17.11 -37.54 24.73
N SER A 20 -16.42 -37.07 25.77
CA SER A 20 -16.69 -35.77 26.36
C SER A 20 -16.38 -34.75 25.28
N TRP A 21 -17.43 -34.28 24.60
CA TRP A 21 -17.35 -33.24 23.59
C TRP A 21 -17.02 -31.95 24.34
N SER A 22 -15.72 -31.71 24.54
CA SER A 22 -15.26 -30.42 25.02
C SER A 22 -15.68 -29.39 23.97
N GLN A 23 -16.69 -28.59 24.28
CA GLN A 23 -16.93 -27.35 23.57
C GLN A 23 -15.68 -26.50 23.77
N ALA A 24 -14.78 -26.53 22.79
CA ALA A 24 -13.73 -25.52 22.69
C ALA A 24 -14.47 -24.19 22.56
N SER A 25 -14.48 -23.39 23.62
CA SER A 25 -14.84 -21.99 23.52
C SER A 25 -13.88 -21.39 22.51
N THR A 26 -14.38 -21.07 21.32
CA THR A 26 -13.63 -20.26 20.37
C THR A 26 -13.45 -18.90 21.03
N VAL A 27 -12.29 -18.68 21.66
CA VAL A 27 -11.85 -17.33 22.02
C VAL A 27 -11.71 -16.62 20.69
N THR A 28 -12.72 -15.83 20.31
CA THR A 28 -12.62 -14.94 19.17
C THR A 28 -11.66 -13.84 19.58
N GLU A 29 -10.39 -14.01 19.23
CA GLU A 29 -9.39 -12.95 19.38
C GLU A 29 -9.92 -11.67 18.73
N PRO A 30 -9.76 -10.50 19.39
CA PRO A 30 -10.26 -9.25 18.85
C PRO A 30 -9.60 -8.99 17.49
N VAL A 31 -10.40 -8.49 16.55
CA VAL A 31 -9.89 -8.03 15.26
C VAL A 31 -8.84 -6.94 15.53
N PRO A 32 -7.62 -7.05 14.96
CA PRO A 32 -6.58 -6.05 15.18
C PRO A 32 -7.05 -4.67 14.70
N THR A 33 -6.42 -3.60 15.16
CA THR A 33 -6.64 -2.24 14.63
C THR A 33 -5.44 -1.85 13.77
N PRO A 34 -5.63 -1.24 12.59
CA PRO A 34 -4.50 -0.77 11.77
C PRO A 34 -3.71 0.30 12.53
N THR A 35 -2.39 0.26 12.42
CA THR A 35 -1.53 1.27 13.05
C THR A 35 -1.61 2.56 12.23
N PRO A 36 -1.91 3.72 12.86
CA PRO A 36 -1.82 5.00 12.17
C PRO A 36 -0.40 5.23 11.63
N TRP A 37 -0.29 5.86 10.47
CA TRP A 37 1.02 6.30 9.98
C TRP A 37 1.68 7.25 10.99
N PRO A 38 3.01 7.16 11.15
CA PRO A 38 3.73 8.14 11.95
C PRO A 38 3.60 9.51 11.28
N HIS A 39 3.71 10.58 12.08
CA HIS A 39 3.59 11.94 11.56
C HIS A 39 4.67 12.30 10.53
N GLN A 40 5.84 11.68 10.62
CA GLN A 40 6.95 11.89 9.69
C GLN A 40 7.61 10.54 9.42
N PHE A 41 7.93 10.28 8.15
CA PHE A 41 8.75 9.13 7.78
C PHE A 41 9.39 9.31 6.41
N HIS A 42 10.43 8.52 6.17
CA HIS A 42 11.02 8.28 4.86
C HIS A 42 10.85 6.81 4.47
N SER A 43 10.64 6.54 3.19
CA SER A 43 10.50 5.17 2.68
C SER A 43 11.00 5.06 1.25
N ILE A 44 11.77 4.02 0.97
CA ILE A 44 12.04 3.56 -0.38
C ILE A 44 11.02 2.49 -0.75
N LEU A 45 10.30 2.71 -1.83
CA LEU A 45 9.33 1.77 -2.39
C LEU A 45 9.82 1.25 -3.74
N VAL A 46 9.60 -0.03 -4.01
CA VAL A 46 9.66 -0.58 -5.36
C VAL A 46 8.23 -0.75 -5.84
N MET A 47 7.84 0.05 -6.82
CA MET A 47 6.52 0.02 -7.40
C MET A 47 6.52 -0.75 -8.71
N GLN A 48 5.64 -1.72 -8.82
CA GLN A 48 5.49 -2.62 -9.94
C GLN A 48 4.10 -2.46 -10.57
N LEU A 49 4.05 -2.52 -11.90
CA LEU A 49 2.82 -2.69 -12.66
C LEU A 49 3.11 -3.48 -13.94
N ASN A 50 2.48 -4.64 -14.11
CA ASN A 50 2.60 -5.48 -15.31
C ASN A 50 4.07 -5.76 -15.73
N GLY A 51 4.95 -5.98 -14.75
CA GLY A 51 6.38 -6.24 -14.98
C GLY A 51 7.25 -5.00 -15.25
N THR A 52 6.68 -3.80 -15.25
CA THR A 52 7.43 -2.54 -15.24
C THR A 52 7.67 -2.09 -13.82
N TYR A 53 8.88 -1.63 -13.51
CA TYR A 53 9.23 -1.18 -12.15
C TYR A 53 9.65 0.29 -12.12
N GLN A 54 9.44 0.91 -10.97
CA GLN A 54 9.99 2.21 -10.62
C GLN A 54 10.36 2.20 -9.13
N ILE A 55 11.39 2.97 -8.78
CA ILE A 55 11.74 3.23 -7.39
C ILE A 55 11.10 4.54 -6.99
N ILE A 56 10.48 4.58 -5.82
CA ILE A 56 9.94 5.81 -5.23
C ILE A 56 10.70 6.08 -3.94
N ASP A 57 11.31 7.24 -3.88
CA ASP A 57 11.86 7.82 -2.67
C ASP A 57 10.81 8.76 -2.08
N LEU A 58 10.13 8.27 -1.04
CA LEU A 58 8.94 8.88 -0.44
C LEU A 58 9.31 9.58 0.87
N TRP A 59 9.01 10.87 0.93
CA TRP A 59 9.07 11.68 2.15
C TRP A 59 7.66 12.11 2.55
N TYR A 60 7.28 11.80 3.78
CA TYR A 60 5.99 12.18 4.35
C TYR A 60 6.21 13.05 5.58
N ASP A 61 5.59 14.23 5.60
CA ASP A 61 5.73 15.21 6.69
C ASP A 61 4.37 15.86 7.00
N TRP A 62 3.58 15.17 7.83
CA TRP A 62 2.24 15.60 8.22
C TRP A 62 2.20 16.92 9.00
N PRO A 63 3.08 17.19 10.00
CA PRO A 63 3.09 18.47 10.72
C PRO A 63 3.23 19.68 9.80
N ASN A 64 4.02 19.55 8.73
CA ASN A 64 4.22 20.60 7.73
C ASN A 64 3.30 20.45 6.50
N GLY A 65 2.40 19.46 6.52
CA GLY A 65 1.38 19.26 5.50
C GLY A 65 1.94 19.01 4.10
N ARG A 66 2.98 18.20 3.96
CA ARG A 66 3.66 17.95 2.68
C ARG A 66 4.02 16.47 2.49
N ASN A 67 3.93 15.99 1.25
CA ASN A 67 4.27 14.64 0.82
C ASN A 67 5.04 14.72 -0.49
N PHE A 68 6.11 13.95 -0.64
CA PHE A 68 6.99 14.05 -1.79
C PHE A 68 7.38 12.66 -2.28
N ASN A 69 6.92 12.31 -3.48
CA ASN A 69 7.35 11.12 -4.20
C ASN A 69 8.40 11.52 -5.25
N ILE A 70 9.63 11.06 -5.08
CA ILE A 70 10.69 11.18 -6.10
C ILE A 70 10.77 9.84 -6.84
N ILE A 71 10.27 9.83 -8.07
CA ILE A 71 9.97 8.61 -8.82
C ILE A 71 11.03 8.41 -9.91
N GLN A 72 11.87 7.39 -9.72
CA GLN A 72 12.83 6.93 -10.70
C GLN A 72 12.23 5.80 -11.53
N HIS A 73 11.89 6.09 -12.79
CA HIS A 73 11.50 5.05 -13.75
C HIS A 73 12.72 4.23 -14.20
N GLN A 74 12.52 2.93 -14.47
CA GLN A 74 13.57 2.06 -15.03
C GLN A 74 14.17 2.61 -16.33
N LEU A 75 13.32 3.13 -17.21
CA LEU A 75 13.68 3.74 -18.49
C LEU A 75 12.99 5.10 -18.58
N GLY A 76 13.66 6.17 -18.13
CA GLY A 76 13.09 7.51 -18.19
C GLY A 76 13.73 8.50 -17.22
N ASN A 77 13.11 9.67 -17.15
CA ASN A 77 13.53 10.76 -16.28
C ASN A 77 13.05 10.54 -14.84
N VAL A 78 13.63 11.29 -13.89
CA VAL A 78 13.11 11.36 -12.52
C VAL A 78 11.91 12.30 -12.51
N LEU A 79 10.75 11.78 -12.13
CA LEU A 79 9.55 12.56 -11.88
C LEU A 79 9.47 12.94 -10.41
N TYR A 80 9.31 14.22 -10.14
CA TYR A 80 9.11 14.77 -8.81
C TYR A 80 7.62 15.08 -8.64
N ASP A 81 6.98 14.40 -7.70
CA ASP A 81 5.56 14.57 -7.36
C ASP A 81 5.44 15.10 -5.93
N LEU A 82 5.26 16.41 -5.84
CA LEU A 82 5.25 17.19 -4.62
C LEU A 82 3.81 17.63 -4.30
N GLU A 83 3.31 17.21 -3.14
CA GLU A 83 1.92 17.38 -2.73
C GLU A 83 1.84 18.15 -1.40
N TRP A 84 0.86 19.04 -1.28
CA TRP A 84 0.55 19.74 -0.02
C TRP A 84 -0.84 19.42 0.53
N ASN A 85 -1.02 19.66 1.83
CA ASN A 85 -2.27 19.39 2.54
C ASN A 85 -3.46 20.24 2.04
N ASN A 86 -3.20 21.32 1.31
CA ASN A 86 -4.22 22.16 0.71
C ASN A 86 -4.74 21.59 -0.62
N GLY A 87 -4.26 20.41 -1.03
CA GLY A 87 -4.65 19.73 -2.26
C GLY A 87 -3.87 20.17 -3.50
N THR A 88 -2.94 21.13 -3.40
CA THR A 88 -2.06 21.46 -4.51
C THR A 88 -1.01 20.36 -4.69
N SER A 89 -0.77 19.95 -5.94
CA SER A 89 0.33 19.07 -6.32
C SER A 89 1.09 19.63 -7.52
N PHE A 90 2.41 19.48 -7.55
CA PHE A 90 3.24 19.69 -8.74
C PHE A 90 3.90 18.38 -9.18
N PHE A 91 3.94 18.19 -10.49
CA PHE A 91 4.62 17.10 -11.16
C PHE A 91 5.68 17.70 -12.09
N TYR A 92 6.96 17.49 -11.81
CA TYR A 92 8.03 18.14 -12.56
C TYR A 92 9.29 17.29 -12.77
N THR A 93 10.16 17.73 -13.68
CA THR A 93 11.47 17.11 -13.94
C THR A 93 12.60 18.13 -13.73
N LEU A 94 13.66 17.76 -13.00
CA LEU A 94 14.81 18.65 -12.78
C LEU A 94 15.87 18.60 -13.88
N ASP A 95 15.70 17.74 -14.88
CA ASP A 95 16.60 17.65 -16.03
C ASP A 95 16.42 18.84 -17.01
N SER A 96 17.16 18.81 -18.11
CA SER A 96 17.13 19.88 -19.13
C SER A 96 15.77 20.09 -19.80
N SER A 97 14.84 19.13 -19.69
CA SER A 97 13.48 19.29 -20.23
C SER A 97 12.61 20.24 -19.41
N ARG A 98 12.92 20.45 -18.11
CA ARG A 98 12.23 21.39 -17.20
C ARG A 98 10.70 21.31 -17.32
N GLN A 99 10.15 20.10 -17.35
CA GLN A 99 8.71 19.92 -17.49
C GLN A 99 8.05 20.20 -16.16
N CYS A 100 6.90 20.88 -16.16
CA CYS A 100 6.04 21.00 -15.00
C CYS A 100 4.57 20.93 -15.37
N SER A 101 3.77 20.34 -14.49
CA SER A 101 2.32 20.48 -14.46
C SER A 101 1.86 20.55 -13.01
N SER A 102 0.69 21.11 -12.77
CA SER A 102 0.08 21.17 -11.44
C SER A 102 -1.36 20.66 -11.46
N ALA A 103 -1.80 20.20 -10.30
CA ALA A 103 -3.18 19.80 -10.05
C ALA A 103 -3.66 20.41 -8.74
N GLN A 104 -4.98 20.62 -8.66
CA GLN A 104 -5.67 20.98 -7.44
C GLN A 104 -6.67 19.88 -7.13
N LEU A 105 -6.41 19.13 -6.06
CA LEU A 105 -7.27 18.09 -5.55
C LEU A 105 -8.19 18.65 -4.47
N GLU A 106 -9.36 18.03 -4.29
CA GLU A 106 -10.31 18.40 -3.22
C GLU A 106 -9.77 18.05 -1.83
N PHE A 107 -8.89 17.06 -1.76
CA PHE A 107 -8.26 16.55 -0.55
C PHE A 107 -6.76 16.75 -0.62
N GLY A 108 -6.13 16.99 0.53
CA GLY A 108 -4.67 17.03 0.64
C GLY A 108 -4.05 15.63 0.80
N ILE A 109 -2.81 15.62 1.27
CA ILE A 109 -2.07 14.40 1.61
C ILE A 109 -2.84 13.52 2.61
N LEU A 110 -2.57 12.21 2.57
CA LEU A 110 -3.19 11.25 3.47
C LEU A 110 -2.94 11.62 4.93
N ARG A 111 -3.99 11.55 5.75
CA ARG A 111 -3.90 11.74 7.20
C ARG A 111 -3.27 10.51 7.86
N PRO A 112 -2.61 10.65 9.02
CA PRO A 112 -2.07 9.51 9.76
C PRO A 112 -3.04 8.34 9.95
N ASN A 113 -4.31 8.65 10.20
CA ASN A 113 -5.37 7.67 10.45
C ASN A 113 -6.17 7.30 9.19
N TRP A 114 -5.61 7.42 7.99
CA TRP A 114 -6.35 7.20 6.73
C TRP A 114 -6.97 5.79 6.61
N LEU A 115 -6.47 4.80 7.37
CA LEU A 115 -7.04 3.45 7.45
C LEU A 115 -8.24 3.31 8.40
N ASP A 116 -8.67 4.36 9.09
CA ASP A 116 -9.84 4.30 9.98
C ASP A 116 -11.10 3.83 9.25
N GLY A 117 -11.74 2.78 9.75
CA GLY A 117 -12.90 2.16 9.09
C GLY A 117 -12.57 1.29 7.87
N ALA A 118 -11.30 0.90 7.69
CA ALA A 118 -10.92 -0.14 6.73
C ALA A 118 -11.47 -1.53 7.14
N ASN A 119 -11.69 -2.38 6.14
CA ASN A 119 -12.16 -3.75 6.33
C ASN A 119 -10.97 -4.68 6.58
N TYR A 120 -11.01 -5.46 7.67
CA TYR A 120 -10.00 -6.47 7.94
C TYR A 120 -10.24 -7.72 7.09
N LEU A 121 -9.21 -8.19 6.38
CA LEU A 121 -9.30 -9.35 5.49
C LEU A 121 -8.57 -10.60 6.00
N GLY A 122 -7.98 -10.51 7.21
CA GLY A 122 -7.19 -11.58 7.80
C GLY A 122 -5.68 -11.43 7.55
N GLN A 123 -4.94 -12.52 7.76
CA GLN A 123 -3.48 -12.54 7.64
C GLN A 123 -2.99 -13.21 6.35
N ARG A 124 -1.89 -12.71 5.78
CA ARG A 124 -1.23 -13.26 4.59
C ARG A 124 0.28 -13.16 4.71
N ASN A 125 1.02 -14.14 4.17
CA ASN A 125 2.48 -14.03 4.06
C ASN A 125 2.84 -13.31 2.76
N VAL A 126 3.61 -12.22 2.85
CA VAL A 126 4.06 -11.39 1.73
C VAL A 126 5.48 -10.90 2.03
N ASP A 127 6.39 -10.96 1.05
CA ASP A 127 7.78 -10.48 1.16
C ASP A 127 8.56 -11.00 2.39
N GLY A 128 8.20 -12.19 2.87
CA GLY A 128 8.80 -12.81 4.06
C GLY A 128 8.17 -12.40 5.40
N PHE A 129 7.11 -11.59 5.40
CA PHE A 129 6.39 -11.13 6.59
C PHE A 129 4.99 -11.75 6.67
N LEU A 130 4.55 -12.09 7.88
CA LEU A 130 3.14 -12.37 8.15
C LEU A 130 2.42 -11.03 8.38
N CYS A 131 1.52 -10.66 7.47
CA CYS A 131 0.88 -9.35 7.48
C CYS A 131 -0.61 -9.44 7.83
N ASN A 132 -1.11 -8.48 8.60
CA ASN A 132 -2.52 -8.10 8.64
C ASN A 132 -2.88 -7.38 7.34
N VAL A 133 -4.03 -7.71 6.74
CA VAL A 133 -4.49 -7.11 5.49
C VAL A 133 -5.74 -6.28 5.71
N TRP A 134 -5.68 -5.03 5.26
CA TRP A 134 -6.77 -4.06 5.32
C TRP A 134 -7.18 -3.64 3.92
N GLU A 135 -8.48 -3.54 3.65
CA GLU A 135 -9.03 -2.98 2.42
C GLU A 135 -9.75 -1.68 2.74
N LYS A 136 -9.45 -0.64 1.97
CA LYS A 136 -10.03 0.69 2.15
C LYS A 136 -10.70 1.14 0.85
N VAL A 137 -12.02 1.32 0.93
CA VAL A 137 -12.91 1.90 -0.10
C VAL A 137 -12.76 1.27 -1.49
N ASP A 138 -12.55 -0.04 -1.56
CA ASP A 138 -12.29 -0.83 -2.78
C ASP A 138 -11.15 -0.29 -3.65
N PHE A 139 -10.28 0.54 -3.05
CA PHE A 139 -9.26 1.30 -3.76
C PHE A 139 -7.85 0.79 -3.47
N ILE A 140 -7.57 0.45 -2.21
CA ILE A 140 -6.24 0.03 -1.75
C ILE A 140 -6.34 -1.11 -0.74
N TRP A 141 -5.43 -2.07 -0.90
CA TRP A 141 -5.15 -3.13 0.05
C TRP A 141 -3.81 -2.86 0.72
N TYR A 142 -3.81 -2.80 2.04
CA TYR A 142 -2.67 -2.42 2.85
C TYR A 142 -2.23 -3.59 3.72
N TYR A 143 -0.98 -3.99 3.54
CA TYR A 143 -0.35 -5.10 4.25
C TYR A 143 0.57 -4.53 5.33
N GLU A 144 0.23 -4.80 6.58
CA GLU A 144 0.97 -4.38 7.77
C GLU A 144 1.59 -5.62 8.44
N ASP A 145 2.89 -5.63 8.69
CA ASP A 145 3.52 -6.72 9.44
C ASP A 145 2.88 -6.87 10.82
N VAL A 146 2.45 -8.10 11.15
CA VAL A 146 1.79 -8.43 12.43
C VAL A 146 2.68 -8.05 13.62
N LEU A 147 3.99 -8.31 13.51
CA LEU A 147 4.94 -8.16 14.60
C LEU A 147 5.39 -6.70 14.80
N THR A 148 5.96 -6.09 13.76
CA THR A 148 6.58 -4.77 13.86
C THR A 148 5.64 -3.62 13.55
N LYS A 149 4.44 -3.91 13.01
CA LYS A 149 3.46 -2.91 12.57
C LYS A 149 3.91 -2.03 11.42
N ARG A 150 5.03 -2.34 10.77
CA ARG A 150 5.48 -1.60 9.59
C ARG A 150 4.58 -1.88 8.38
N PRO A 151 4.42 -0.93 7.46
CA PRO A 151 3.93 -1.23 6.12
C PRO A 151 4.87 -2.20 5.40
N VAL A 152 4.30 -3.14 4.64
CA VAL A 152 5.04 -4.13 3.83
C VAL A 152 4.69 -4.01 2.35
N LEU A 153 3.40 -3.97 2.01
CA LEU A 153 2.93 -3.90 0.63
C LEU A 153 1.66 -3.05 0.55
N TRP A 154 1.57 -2.22 -0.49
CA TRP A 154 0.33 -1.54 -0.88
C TRP A 154 -0.09 -2.02 -2.27
N VAL A 155 -1.31 -2.52 -2.41
CA VAL A 155 -1.86 -2.91 -3.71
C VAL A 155 -3.00 -1.96 -4.04
N PHE A 156 -2.93 -1.29 -5.18
CA PHE A 156 -3.99 -0.41 -5.66
C PHE A 156 -4.95 -1.18 -6.56
N TYR A 157 -6.21 -0.73 -6.66
CA TYR A 157 -7.25 -1.32 -7.53
C TYR A 157 -6.85 -1.43 -9.02
N THR A 158 -5.85 -0.65 -9.43
CA THR A 158 -5.25 -0.72 -10.78
C THR A 158 -4.32 -1.91 -10.99
N GLY A 159 -4.06 -2.71 -9.95
CA GLY A 159 -3.09 -3.81 -9.97
C GLY A 159 -1.64 -3.34 -9.77
N ARG A 160 -1.44 -2.07 -9.40
CA ARG A 160 -0.13 -1.53 -9.06
C ARG A 160 0.24 -1.94 -7.65
N GLU A 161 1.45 -2.46 -7.48
CA GLU A 161 1.96 -2.96 -6.21
C GLU A 161 3.14 -2.10 -5.77
N ALA A 162 3.10 -1.55 -4.55
CA ALA A 162 4.20 -0.81 -3.95
C ALA A 162 4.79 -1.61 -2.78
N HIS A 163 5.92 -2.25 -3.04
CA HIS A 163 6.67 -3.01 -2.04
C HIS A 163 7.52 -2.04 -1.20
N VAL A 164 7.37 -2.12 0.12
CA VAL A 164 7.99 -1.18 1.07
C VAL A 164 9.35 -1.72 1.49
N MET A 165 10.42 -1.17 0.92
CA MET A 165 11.78 -1.65 1.16
C MET A 165 12.33 -1.13 2.49
N THR A 166 12.22 0.18 2.74
CA THR A 166 12.61 0.83 4.00
C THR A 166 11.43 1.57 4.61
N PHE A 167 11.45 1.79 5.92
CA PHE A 167 10.44 2.60 6.61
C PHE A 167 11.06 3.25 7.84
N GLU A 168 11.51 4.49 7.68
CA GLU A 168 12.31 5.23 8.66
C GLU A 168 11.43 6.24 9.38
N VAL A 169 10.91 5.84 10.54
CA VAL A 169 10.02 6.67 11.35
C VAL A 169 10.76 7.90 11.90
N GLY A 170 10.17 9.08 11.72
CA GLY A 170 10.72 10.35 12.20
C GLY A 170 11.79 10.97 11.30
N ALA A 171 12.11 10.34 10.17
CA ALA A 171 12.98 10.94 9.17
C ALA A 171 12.33 12.19 8.56
N VAL A 172 13.16 13.20 8.29
CA VAL A 172 12.75 14.50 7.75
C VAL A 172 13.67 14.92 6.62
N LEU A 173 13.10 15.61 5.63
CA LEU A 173 13.82 16.21 4.52
C LEU A 173 14.00 17.71 4.77
N GLU A 174 15.19 18.24 4.47
CA GLU A 174 15.51 19.68 4.61
C GLU A 174 14.50 20.57 3.86
N ASP A 175 14.11 21.69 4.47
CA ASP A 175 13.01 22.54 4.00
C ASP A 175 13.20 23.07 2.58
N GLU A 176 14.45 23.29 2.17
CA GLU A 176 14.85 23.75 0.85
C GLU A 176 14.46 22.77 -0.25
N ASN A 177 14.42 21.47 0.06
CA ASN A 177 14.10 20.42 -0.92
C ASN A 177 12.59 20.27 -1.17
N TRP A 178 11.74 20.92 -0.37
CA TRP A 178 10.28 20.89 -0.54
C TRP A 178 9.74 21.98 -1.47
N GLN A 179 10.61 22.70 -2.18
CA GLN A 179 10.21 23.79 -3.05
C GLN A 179 10.01 23.30 -4.49
N ALA A 180 8.83 23.57 -5.05
CA ALA A 180 8.62 23.41 -6.48
C ALA A 180 9.51 24.41 -7.27
N PRO A 181 10.06 24.00 -8.42
CA PRO A 181 10.88 24.89 -9.23
C PRO A 181 10.14 26.12 -9.73
N VAL A 182 10.85 27.23 -9.92
CA VAL A 182 10.26 28.52 -10.37
C VAL A 182 9.50 28.41 -11.69
N TYR A 183 9.92 27.53 -12.60
CA TYR A 183 9.25 27.34 -13.89
C TYR A 183 7.90 26.64 -13.79
N CYS A 184 7.55 26.06 -12.64
CA CYS A 184 6.19 25.57 -12.36
C CYS A 184 5.16 26.70 -12.20
N PHE A 185 5.63 27.93 -11.98
CA PHE A 185 4.80 29.11 -11.80
C PHE A 185 4.82 30.03 -13.03
N GLU A 186 5.65 29.71 -14.04
CA GLU A 186 5.68 30.41 -15.31
C GLU A 186 4.43 30.02 -16.12
N SER A 187 3.68 31.02 -16.59
CA SER A 187 2.41 30.81 -17.28
C SER A 187 2.65 30.32 -18.71
N ASP A 188 2.84 29.02 -18.90
CA ASP A 188 3.04 28.41 -20.22
C ASP A 188 1.73 28.23 -21.02
N GLY A 189 0.76 29.14 -20.93
CA GLY A 189 -0.44 29.19 -21.80
C GLY A 189 -1.33 27.94 -21.88
N LYS A 190 -0.96 26.83 -21.24
CA LYS A 190 -1.67 25.56 -21.19
C LYS A 190 -2.54 25.59 -19.95
N LYS A 191 -3.80 25.94 -20.18
CA LYS A 191 -4.87 25.91 -19.19
C LYS A 191 -4.77 24.62 -18.36
N SER A 192 -4.89 24.76 -17.04
CA SER A 192 -5.13 23.66 -16.12
C SER A 192 -6.20 22.76 -16.71
N ALA A 193 -5.85 21.52 -17.05
CA ALA A 193 -6.86 20.54 -17.35
C ALA A 193 -7.61 20.29 -16.04
N SER A 194 -8.80 20.89 -15.91
CA SER A 194 -9.78 20.45 -14.91
C SER A 194 -10.15 19.02 -15.27
N ARG A 195 -9.40 18.06 -14.77
CA ARG A 195 -9.72 16.64 -14.91
C ARG A 195 -10.93 16.36 -14.03
N PRO A 196 -12.06 15.90 -14.59
CA PRO A 196 -13.16 15.40 -13.79
C PRO A 196 -12.64 14.22 -12.96
N LEU A 197 -13.06 14.17 -11.70
CA LEU A 197 -12.78 13.13 -10.71
C LEU A 197 -12.52 11.74 -11.33
N LEU A 198 -11.24 11.39 -11.40
CA LEU A 198 -10.73 10.02 -11.45
C LEU A 198 -9.44 10.02 -10.65
N GLN A 199 -9.43 9.22 -9.58
CA GLN A 199 -8.32 8.90 -8.69
C GLN A 199 -7.07 8.43 -9.46
N PRO A 200 -5.91 8.36 -8.79
CA PRO A 200 -4.66 8.98 -9.19
C PRO A 200 -4.20 8.56 -10.59
N HIS A 201 -4.38 9.48 -11.52
CA HIS A 201 -3.50 9.52 -12.69
C HIS A 201 -2.13 10.02 -12.25
N LEU A 202 -1.26 9.11 -11.82
CA LEU A 202 0.18 9.29 -11.87
C LEU A 202 0.70 8.65 -13.16
N SER A 203 0.96 9.54 -14.12
CA SER A 203 1.87 9.42 -15.26
C SER A 203 1.91 8.07 -16.01
N SER A 204 1.04 7.94 -17.01
CA SER A 204 1.38 7.20 -18.22
C SER A 204 0.85 7.94 -19.43
N ALA A 205 1.74 8.20 -20.40
CA ALA A 205 1.50 8.69 -21.76
C ALA A 205 1.67 10.20 -22.02
N ILE A 206 2.93 10.63 -22.10
CA ILE A 206 3.44 11.36 -23.27
C ILE A 206 4.70 10.59 -23.69
N THR A 207 4.66 9.68 -24.67
CA THR A 207 4.98 10.01 -26.06
C THR A 207 4.62 8.81 -26.96
N THR A 208 3.71 8.98 -27.92
CA THR A 208 3.85 8.34 -29.24
C THR A 208 3.08 9.17 -30.26
N GLU A 209 3.75 10.19 -30.83
CA GLU A 209 3.46 10.58 -32.20
C GLU A 209 4.06 9.51 -33.12
N ARG A 210 3.22 8.79 -33.88
CA ARG A 210 3.57 8.35 -35.24
C ARG A 210 2.31 8.02 -36.05
N THR A 211 1.93 8.99 -36.89
CA THR A 211 1.65 8.83 -38.33
C THR A 211 0.56 7.85 -38.78
N SER A 212 -0.48 8.43 -39.40
CA SER A 212 -1.16 7.97 -40.62
C SER A 212 -0.71 6.62 -41.21
N GLN A 213 -1.63 5.66 -41.30
CA GLN A 213 -1.91 4.90 -42.53
C GLN A 213 -3.15 3.98 -42.35
N ARG A 214 -4.12 4.13 -43.28
CA ARG A 214 -5.04 3.15 -43.91
C ARG A 214 -5.36 1.87 -43.10
N PHE A 215 -6.62 1.52 -42.85
CA PHE A 215 -7.76 1.37 -43.77
C PHE A 215 -9.08 1.79 -43.12
#